data_AF-A0A918W9J7-F1
#
_entry.id   AF-A0A918W9J7-F1
#
_cell.length_a   1.000
_cell.length_b   1.000
_cell.length_c   1.000
_cell.angle_alpha   90.00
_cell.angle_beta   90.00
_cell.angle_gamma   90.00
#
_symmetry.space_group_name_H-M   'P 1'
#
loop_
_entity.id
_entity.type
_entity.pdbx_description
1 polymer ?
#
loop_
_entity_poly.entity_id
_entity_poly.type
_entity_poly.pdbx_seq_one_letter_code
_entity_poly.pdbx_strand_id
1 'polypeptide(L)'
;MASDPRRTVTVRGLTRSFGDRTVLDGLDLTLEPGRFTALLGPPGCGRSTLLRILAGLDPEIGGTVLVPRRRAAVLSPTRPGRWRRGGLRRAPVQDPDLVLLDAPAAAPDRAEARRRGRTVLMAARDVDEALSHADRVVVLRGGVIAYDAPVVPGGGPALARLRARLHAELGLPAPVSAPATAPVLVAAFASSAGPRMARPLGKDD
;
A
#
# COMPACT_ATOMS: atom_id res chain seq x y z
N MET A 1 -13.86 5.04 -17.05
CA MET A 1 -14.19 6.19 -16.18
C MET A 1 -13.20 7.30 -16.48
N ALA A 2 -13.65 8.40 -17.08
CA ALA A 2 -12.80 9.57 -17.27
C ALA A 2 -12.39 10.15 -15.91
N SER A 3 -11.13 10.56 -15.77
CA SER A 3 -10.61 11.17 -14.54
C SER A 3 -11.40 12.44 -14.21
N ASP A 4 -12.05 12.51 -13.05
CA ASP A 4 -12.64 13.76 -12.55
C ASP A 4 -11.52 14.69 -12.05
N PRO A 5 -11.27 15.84 -12.71
CA PRO A 5 -10.20 16.74 -12.32
C PRO A 5 -10.40 17.31 -10.90
N ARG A 6 -11.63 17.35 -10.38
CA ARG A 6 -11.92 17.81 -9.01
C ARG A 6 -11.46 16.83 -7.93
N ARG A 7 -11.25 15.56 -8.29
CA ARG A 7 -10.81 14.48 -7.40
C ARG A 7 -9.33 14.13 -7.56
N THR A 8 -8.68 14.73 -8.55
CA THR A 8 -7.25 14.51 -8.84
C THR A 8 -6.41 15.28 -7.84
N VAL A 9 -5.38 14.65 -7.28
CA VAL A 9 -4.34 15.35 -6.51
C VAL A 9 -3.20 15.69 -7.45
N THR A 10 -2.77 16.94 -7.46
CA THR A 10 -1.62 17.39 -8.25
C THR A 10 -0.66 18.14 -7.34
N VAL A 11 0.58 17.69 -7.32
CA VAL A 11 1.70 18.28 -6.59
C VAL A 11 2.74 18.64 -7.64
N ARG A 12 3.17 19.91 -7.65
CA ARG A 12 4.16 20.45 -8.59
C ARG A 12 5.26 21.20 -7.87
N GLY A 13 6.50 20.78 -8.08
CA GLY A 13 7.70 21.40 -7.51
C GLY A 13 7.63 21.58 -5.99
N LEU A 14 7.02 20.63 -5.28
CA LEU A 14 6.78 20.77 -3.84
C LEU A 14 8.08 20.77 -3.06
N THR A 15 8.32 21.86 -2.34
CA THR A 15 9.44 21.98 -1.41
C THR A 15 8.93 22.17 0.01
N ARG A 16 9.65 21.58 0.98
CA ARG A 16 9.41 21.77 2.41
C ARG A 16 10.71 21.63 3.17
N SER A 17 11.07 22.65 3.94
CA SER A 17 12.25 22.67 4.80
C SER A 17 11.87 22.94 6.26
N PHE A 18 12.62 22.36 7.20
CA PHE A 18 12.50 22.63 8.64
C PHE A 18 13.84 23.16 9.14
N GLY A 19 13.92 24.46 9.41
CA GLY A 19 15.21 25.13 9.58
C GLY A 19 16.05 24.94 8.32
N ASP A 20 17.32 24.55 8.50
CA ASP A 20 18.27 24.37 7.39
C ASP A 20 18.10 23.03 6.65
N ARG A 21 17.20 22.16 7.12
CA ARG A 21 17.00 20.83 6.53
C ARG A 21 15.83 20.82 5.55
N THR A 22 16.12 20.67 4.27
CA THR A 22 15.12 20.35 3.24
C THR A 22 14.67 18.89 3.37
N VAL A 23 13.35 18.68 3.49
CA VAL A 23 12.72 17.35 3.62
C VAL A 23 12.04 16.92 2.33
N LEU A 24 11.40 17.85 1.62
CA LEU A 24 10.86 17.66 0.27
C LEU A 24 11.53 18.68 -0.65
N ASP A 25 11.96 18.25 -1.83
CA ASP A 25 12.82 19.04 -2.71
C ASP A 25 12.35 18.97 -4.16
N GLY A 26 11.45 19.87 -4.57
CA GLY A 26 10.94 19.91 -5.94
C GLY A 26 10.08 18.70 -6.33
N LEU A 27 9.37 18.12 -5.37
CA LEU A 27 8.59 16.90 -5.60
C LEU A 27 7.40 17.13 -6.53
N ASP A 28 7.32 16.33 -7.59
CA ASP A 28 6.15 16.21 -8.46
C ASP A 28 5.40 14.90 -8.20
N LEU A 29 4.07 14.97 -8.05
CA LEU A 29 3.22 13.80 -7.83
C LEU A 29 1.80 14.06 -8.34
N THR A 30 1.25 13.10 -9.06
CA THR A 30 -0.17 13.12 -9.44
C THR A 30 -0.85 11.85 -8.94
N LEU A 31 -1.95 11.99 -8.19
CA LEU A 31 -2.79 10.87 -7.78
C LEU A 31 -4.10 10.92 -8.56
N GLU A 32 -4.33 9.87 -9.33
CA GLU A 32 -5.53 9.70 -10.13
C GLU A 32 -6.74 9.30 -9.26
N PRO A 33 -7.94 9.79 -9.60
CA PRO A 33 -9.18 9.39 -8.95
C PRO A 33 -9.37 7.86 -8.90
N GLY A 34 -9.79 7.35 -7.74
CA GLY A 34 -10.11 5.91 -7.59
C GLY A 34 -8.89 4.99 -7.45
N ARG A 35 -7.67 5.55 -7.43
CA ARG A 35 -6.43 4.77 -7.36
C ARG A 35 -5.92 4.62 -5.92
N PHE A 36 -5.42 3.43 -5.62
CA PHE A 36 -4.78 3.11 -4.35
C PHE A 36 -3.27 3.16 -4.54
N THR A 37 -2.63 4.12 -3.88
CA THR A 37 -1.21 4.39 -4.03
C THR A 37 -0.48 4.18 -2.70
N ALA A 38 0.53 3.32 -2.70
CA ALA A 38 1.45 3.16 -1.59
C ALA A 38 2.68 4.07 -1.77
N LEU A 39 2.98 4.85 -0.73
CA LEU A 39 4.17 5.67 -0.62
C LEU A 39 5.20 4.96 0.26
N LEU A 40 6.24 4.45 -0.39
CA LEU A 40 7.40 3.80 0.21
C LEU A 40 8.55 4.80 0.34
N GLY A 41 9.51 4.50 1.20
CA GLY A 41 10.73 5.29 1.33
C GLY A 41 11.42 5.07 2.68
N PRO A 42 12.75 5.26 2.76
CA PRO A 42 13.50 5.11 4.00
C PRO A 42 12.95 5.96 5.16
N PRO A 43 13.20 5.60 6.42
CA PRO A 43 12.84 6.45 7.55
C PRO A 43 13.38 7.88 7.37
N GLY A 44 12.54 8.88 7.61
CA GLY A 44 12.93 10.30 7.50
C GLY A 44 12.98 10.88 6.08
N CYS A 45 12.58 10.14 5.04
CA CYS A 45 12.54 10.66 3.66
C CYS A 45 11.40 11.66 3.36
N GLY A 46 10.48 11.89 4.31
CA GLY A 46 9.42 12.90 4.16
C GLY A 46 8.00 12.35 3.93
N ARG A 47 7.75 11.03 4.05
CA ARG A 47 6.40 10.45 3.85
C ARG A 47 5.31 11.09 4.71
N SER A 48 5.56 11.16 6.02
CA SER A 48 4.62 11.79 6.97
C SER A 48 4.46 13.29 6.69
N THR A 49 5.53 13.97 6.26
CA THR A 49 5.49 15.38 5.86
C THR A 49 4.57 15.57 4.65
N LEU A 50 4.74 14.77 3.59
CA LEU A 50 3.88 14.81 2.42
C LEU A 50 2.41 14.55 2.78
N LEU A 51 2.12 13.51 3.58
CA LEU A 51 0.75 13.23 4.02
C LEU A 51 0.13 14.40 4.81
N ARG A 52 0.90 15.06 5.67
CA ARG A 52 0.42 16.23 6.43
C ARG A 52 0.17 17.43 5.53
N ILE A 53 1.03 17.69 4.56
CA ILE A 53 0.84 18.75 3.56
C ILE A 53 -0.45 18.50 2.78
N LEU A 54 -0.63 17.28 2.24
CA LEU A 54 -1.84 16.90 1.50
C LEU A 54 -3.12 16.95 2.36
N ALA A 55 -3.00 16.66 3.66
CA ALA A 55 -4.10 16.82 4.61
C ALA A 55 -4.43 18.30 4.91
N GLY A 56 -3.54 19.23 4.56
CA GLY A 56 -3.61 20.65 4.92
C GLY A 56 -3.33 20.87 6.41
N LEU A 57 -2.40 20.10 6.98
CA LEU A 57 -1.93 20.19 8.36
C LEU A 57 -0.54 20.82 8.47
N ASP A 58 0.13 21.02 7.34
CA ASP A 58 1.41 21.72 7.22
C ASP A 58 1.35 22.60 5.96
N PRO A 59 0.99 23.90 6.10
CA PRO A 59 0.80 24.80 4.96
C PRO A 59 2.08 25.50 4.50
N GLU A 60 3.20 25.36 5.23
CA GLU A 60 4.47 26.03 4.92
C GLU A 60 5.20 25.32 3.78
N ILE A 61 4.74 25.52 2.55
CA ILE A 61 5.26 24.83 1.36
C ILE A 61 5.71 25.80 0.28
N GLY A 62 6.68 25.38 -0.52
CA GLY A 62 6.91 25.93 -1.86
C GLY A 62 6.27 25.06 -2.94
N GLY A 63 6.17 25.59 -4.16
CA GLY A 63 5.51 24.91 -5.27
C GLY A 63 3.98 25.02 -5.21
N THR A 64 3.28 24.05 -5.81
CA THR A 64 1.81 24.04 -5.88
C THR A 64 1.24 22.69 -5.49
N VAL A 65 0.23 22.70 -4.61
CA VAL A 65 -0.50 21.50 -4.17
C VAL A 65 -1.99 21.73 -4.37
N LEU A 66 -2.58 20.95 -5.28
CA LEU A 66 -4.00 20.88 -5.53
C LEU A 66 -4.53 19.57 -4.95
N VAL A 67 -5.43 19.65 -3.97
CA VAL A 67 -6.07 18.50 -3.33
C VAL A 67 -7.59 18.67 -3.30
N PRO A 68 -8.36 17.58 -3.33
CA PRO A 68 -9.80 17.64 -3.15
C PRO A 68 -10.21 18.32 -1.84
N ARG A 69 -11.34 19.04 -1.88
CA ARG A 69 -11.90 19.72 -0.71
C ARG A 69 -12.29 18.71 0.38
N ARG A 70 -12.95 17.62 0.00
CA ARG A 70 -13.36 16.55 0.92
C ARG A 70 -12.22 15.54 1.06
N ARG A 71 -11.50 15.63 2.17
CA ARG A 71 -10.40 14.71 2.46
C ARG A 71 -10.39 14.26 3.91
N ALA A 72 -10.08 12.98 4.12
CA ALA A 72 -9.89 12.38 5.42
C ALA A 72 -8.43 11.98 5.59
N ALA A 73 -7.91 12.13 6.81
CA ALA A 73 -6.54 11.74 7.13
C ALA A 73 -6.54 10.97 8.46
N VAL A 74 -5.93 9.78 8.45
CA VAL A 74 -5.63 8.99 9.64
C VAL A 74 -4.12 8.94 9.74
N LEU A 75 -3.56 9.79 10.60
CA LEU A 75 -2.12 9.98 10.72
C LEU A 75 -1.72 9.83 12.18
N SER A 76 -0.75 8.96 12.45
CA SER A 76 -0.09 8.89 13.75
C SER A 76 0.57 10.22 14.07
N PRO A 77 0.53 10.66 15.34
CA PRO A 77 1.23 11.86 15.76
C PRO A 77 2.74 11.63 15.69
N THR A 78 3.41 12.25 14.73
CA THR A 78 4.88 12.37 14.75
C THR A 78 5.29 13.60 15.55
N ARG A 79 5.71 13.40 16.82
CA ARG A 79 6.90 14.01 17.48
C ARG A 79 6.95 13.74 19.00
N PRO A 80 8.16 13.61 19.60
CA PRO A 80 8.35 13.82 21.04
C PRO A 80 8.24 15.32 21.33
N GLY A 81 7.49 15.69 22.37
CA GLY A 81 7.58 17.02 22.99
C GLY A 81 6.35 17.94 22.97
N ARG A 82 5.18 17.53 22.47
CA ARG A 82 3.95 18.30 22.76
C ARG A 82 2.69 17.43 22.73
N TRP A 83 2.26 17.03 23.93
CA TRP A 83 1.02 16.29 24.16
C TRP A 83 -0.19 17.21 24.03
N ARG A 84 -1.12 16.85 23.15
CA ARG A 84 -2.55 17.00 23.41
C ARG A 84 -3.15 15.61 23.28
N ARG A 85 -3.87 15.15 24.31
CA ARG A 85 -4.62 13.88 24.26
C ARG A 85 -5.64 13.98 23.12
N GLY A 86 -5.67 12.97 22.27
CA GLY A 86 -6.56 12.88 21.11
C GLY A 86 -5.75 12.71 19.83
N GLY A 87 -5.56 11.46 19.39
CA GLY A 87 -5.12 11.19 18.02
C GLY A 87 -5.98 12.01 17.06
N LEU A 88 -5.36 12.63 16.06
CA LEU A 88 -6.02 13.61 15.19
C LEU A 88 -7.10 12.92 14.34
N ARG A 89 -8.27 12.70 14.93
CA ARG A 89 -9.52 12.38 14.26
C ARG A 89 -10.06 13.72 13.78
N ARG A 90 -9.79 14.09 12.53
CA ARG A 90 -10.71 15.01 11.87
C ARG A 90 -12.09 14.35 11.92
N ALA A 91 -13.12 15.13 12.24
CA ALA A 91 -14.51 14.67 12.22
C ALA A 91 -14.76 13.81 10.97
N PRO A 92 -15.58 12.74 11.05
CA PRO A 92 -15.85 11.89 9.90
C PRO A 92 -16.36 12.78 8.75
N VAL A 93 -15.49 13.08 7.80
CA VAL A 93 -15.88 13.75 6.57
C VAL A 93 -16.80 12.76 5.89
N GLN A 94 -18.07 13.12 5.76
CA GLN A 94 -19.00 12.28 5.04
C GLN A 94 -18.55 12.26 3.57
N ASP A 95 -18.16 11.05 3.15
CA ASP A 95 -17.70 10.72 1.81
C ASP A 95 -16.49 11.54 1.32
N PRO A 96 -15.27 11.22 1.78
CA PRO A 96 -14.06 11.90 1.33
C PRO A 96 -13.68 11.46 -0.09
N ASP A 97 -13.30 12.41 -0.94
CA ASP A 97 -12.72 12.15 -2.27
C ASP A 97 -11.27 11.64 -2.16
N LEU A 98 -10.55 12.07 -1.12
CA LEU A 98 -9.17 11.68 -0.83
C LEU A 98 -9.04 11.12 0.59
N VAL A 99 -8.42 9.95 0.72
CA VAL A 99 -8.09 9.32 2.01
C VAL A 99 -6.58 9.21 2.13
N LEU A 100 -6.04 9.75 3.23
CA LEU A 100 -4.61 9.77 3.55
C LEU A 100 -4.36 8.92 4.79
N LEU A 101 -3.43 7.97 4.70
CA LEU A 101 -3.16 7.00 5.75
C LEU A 101 -1.66 6.89 6.02
N ASP A 102 -1.28 6.73 7.28
CA ASP A 102 0.09 6.49 7.68
C ASP A 102 0.52 5.02 7.61
N ALA A 103 -0.44 4.11 7.47
CA ALA A 103 -0.22 2.68 7.36
C ALA A 103 -1.27 2.00 6.44
N PRO A 104 -0.88 0.93 5.72
CA PRO A 104 -1.80 0.14 4.89
C PRO A 104 -2.94 -0.53 5.66
N ALA A 105 -2.69 -0.97 6.89
CA ALA A 105 -3.67 -1.69 7.71
C ALA A 105 -4.92 -0.85 8.05
N ALA A 106 -4.84 0.47 7.96
CA ALA A 106 -5.97 1.37 8.15
C ALA A 106 -6.76 1.63 6.84
N ALA A 107 -6.38 0.99 5.73
CA ALA A 107 -7.00 1.21 4.43
C ALA A 107 -8.44 0.70 4.38
N PRO A 108 -9.35 1.45 3.72
CA PRO A 108 -10.69 0.96 3.47
C PRO A 108 -10.66 -0.23 2.51
N ASP A 109 -11.74 -1.00 2.50
CA ASP A 109 -11.95 -2.02 1.47
C ASP A 109 -11.81 -1.42 0.06
N ARG A 110 -10.97 -2.05 -0.77
CA ARG A 110 -10.61 -1.54 -2.10
C ARG A 110 -11.79 -1.51 -3.04
N ALA A 111 -12.64 -2.54 -3.01
CA ALA A 111 -13.80 -2.62 -3.88
C ALA A 111 -14.81 -1.51 -3.53
N GLU A 112 -15.09 -1.30 -2.25
CA GLU A 112 -15.98 -0.24 -1.78
C GLU A 112 -15.44 1.17 -2.06
N ALA A 113 -14.17 1.45 -1.75
CA ALA A 113 -13.62 2.78 -2.00
C ALA A 113 -13.52 3.08 -3.51
N ARG A 114 -13.28 2.07 -4.36
CA ARG A 114 -13.37 2.22 -5.82
C ARG A 114 -14.80 2.51 -6.29
N ARG A 115 -15.81 1.79 -5.77
CA ARG A 115 -17.22 2.06 -6.09
C ARG A 115 -17.61 3.50 -5.78
N ARG A 116 -17.04 4.08 -4.72
CA ARG A 116 -17.25 5.48 -4.34
C ARG A 116 -16.33 6.48 -5.07
N GLY A 117 -15.43 6.01 -5.91
CA GLY A 117 -14.46 6.83 -6.64
C GLY A 117 -13.48 7.57 -5.73
N ARG A 118 -13.07 6.94 -4.62
CA ARG A 118 -12.15 7.52 -3.64
C ARG A 118 -10.70 7.27 -4.02
N THR A 119 -9.89 8.31 -3.93
CA THR A 119 -8.43 8.22 -4.05
C THR A 119 -7.82 7.89 -2.71
N VAL A 120 -6.89 6.94 -2.65
CA VAL A 120 -6.23 6.54 -1.39
C VAL A 120 -4.71 6.67 -1.55
N LEU A 121 -4.08 7.42 -0.66
CA LEU A 121 -2.63 7.46 -0.49
C LEU A 121 -2.29 6.95 0.90
N MET A 122 -1.41 5.96 0.97
CA MET A 122 -1.00 5.33 2.21
C MET A 122 0.52 5.26 2.31
N ALA A 123 1.10 5.69 3.42
CA ALA A 123 2.52 5.44 3.68
C ALA A 123 2.70 3.97 4.09
N ALA A 124 3.54 3.24 3.37
CA ALA A 124 3.89 1.87 3.69
C ALA A 124 5.30 1.82 4.27
N ARG A 125 5.50 1.01 5.32
CA ARG A 125 6.83 0.77 5.90
C ARG A 125 7.46 -0.51 5.37
N ASP A 126 6.62 -1.41 4.86
CA ASP A 126 7.00 -2.71 4.34
C ASP A 126 6.56 -2.84 2.87
N VAL A 127 7.36 -3.56 2.08
CA VAL A 127 7.13 -3.75 0.64
C VAL A 127 5.93 -4.67 0.38
N ASP A 128 5.79 -5.74 1.15
CA ASP A 128 4.69 -6.71 0.96
C ASP A 128 3.35 -6.14 1.41
N GLU A 129 3.33 -5.35 2.48
CA GLU A 129 2.14 -4.57 2.85
C GLU A 129 1.72 -3.63 1.72
N ALA A 130 2.68 -2.91 1.11
CA ALA A 130 2.43 -1.99 0.01
C ALA A 130 1.84 -2.72 -1.22
N LEU A 131 2.48 -3.82 -1.63
CA LEU A 131 2.07 -4.61 -2.79
C LEU A 131 0.70 -5.29 -2.59
N SER A 132 0.35 -5.65 -1.36
CA SER A 132 -0.93 -6.29 -1.05
C SER A 132 -2.12 -5.31 -1.09
N HIS A 133 -1.89 -4.02 -0.80
CA HIS A 133 -2.97 -3.04 -0.62
C HIS A 133 -3.04 -1.98 -1.72
N ALA A 134 -2.04 -1.86 -2.59
CA ALA A 134 -1.99 -0.81 -3.61
C ALA A 134 -2.08 -1.32 -5.05
N ASP A 135 -2.47 -0.42 -5.95
CA ASP A 135 -2.42 -0.54 -7.42
C ASP A 135 -1.24 0.20 -8.04
N ARG A 136 -0.52 0.94 -7.21
CA ARG A 136 0.61 1.77 -7.57
C ARG A 136 1.51 1.93 -6.36
N VAL A 137 2.79 1.83 -6.60
CA VAL A 137 3.82 2.11 -5.61
C VAL A 137 4.64 3.30 -6.09
N VAL A 138 4.91 4.22 -5.18
CA VAL A 138 5.83 5.34 -5.39
C VAL A 138 6.86 5.32 -4.27
N VAL A 139 8.12 5.48 -4.64
CA VAL A 139 9.24 5.51 -3.69
C VAL A 139 9.75 6.93 -3.57
N LEU A 140 9.71 7.45 -2.34
CA LEU A 140 10.26 8.73 -1.94
C LEU A 140 11.69 8.54 -1.43
N ARG A 141 12.65 9.24 -2.04
CA ARG A 141 14.06 9.21 -1.64
C ARG A 141 14.65 10.61 -1.77
N GLY A 142 15.32 11.08 -0.72
CA GLY A 142 15.92 12.42 -0.73
C GLY A 142 14.92 13.56 -0.98
N GLY A 143 13.64 13.37 -0.63
CA GLY A 143 12.61 14.39 -0.86
C GLY A 143 12.01 14.42 -2.26
N VAL A 144 12.39 13.50 -3.16
CA VAL A 144 11.85 13.35 -4.53
C VAL A 144 11.28 11.96 -4.79
N ILE A 145 10.38 11.84 -5.77
CA ILE A 145 9.91 10.55 -6.26
C ILE A 145 11.02 9.91 -7.11
N ALA A 146 11.67 8.88 -6.57
CA ALA A 146 12.76 8.17 -7.23
C ALA A 146 12.25 7.01 -8.11
N TYR A 147 11.09 6.46 -7.78
CA TYR A 147 10.49 5.34 -8.50
C TYR A 147 8.97 5.40 -8.44
N ASP A 148 8.32 5.00 -9.54
CA ASP A 148 6.87 5.00 -9.69
C ASP A 148 6.46 3.86 -10.63
N ALA A 149 5.65 2.93 -10.13
CA ALA A 149 5.22 1.79 -10.91
C ALA A 149 3.80 1.33 -10.55
N PRO A 150 3.04 0.80 -11.53
CA PRO A 150 1.80 0.10 -11.24
C PRO A 150 2.06 -1.22 -10.50
N VAL A 151 1.12 -1.62 -9.66
CA VAL A 151 1.07 -2.95 -9.05
C VAL A 151 -0.03 -3.72 -9.76
N VAL A 152 0.36 -4.75 -10.50
CA VAL A 152 -0.60 -5.64 -11.17
C VAL A 152 -1.07 -6.69 -10.16
N PRO A 153 -2.39 -6.83 -9.93
CA PRO A 153 -2.93 -7.89 -9.08
C PRO A 153 -2.62 -9.26 -9.67
N GLY A 154 -2.34 -10.23 -8.80
CA GLY A 154 -2.01 -11.59 -9.18
C GLY A 154 -0.54 -11.90 -8.88
N GLY A 155 -0.32 -13.00 -8.15
CA GLY A 155 1.03 -13.50 -7.90
C GLY A 155 1.73 -13.86 -9.22
N GLY A 156 3.05 -13.78 -9.24
CA GLY A 156 3.83 -14.22 -10.39
C GLY A 156 5.17 -13.51 -10.58
N PRO A 157 5.88 -13.81 -11.69
CA PRO A 157 7.22 -13.29 -11.94
C PRO A 157 7.29 -11.76 -12.03
N ALA A 158 6.23 -11.12 -12.53
CA ALA A 158 6.16 -9.65 -12.60
C ALA A 158 6.15 -9.02 -11.20
N LEU A 159 5.32 -9.54 -10.29
CA LEU A 159 5.25 -9.07 -8.91
C LEU A 159 6.54 -9.36 -8.14
N ALA A 160 7.16 -10.52 -8.37
CA ALA A 160 8.47 -10.85 -7.79
C ALA A 160 9.58 -9.89 -8.25
N ARG A 161 9.61 -9.54 -9.54
CA ARG A 161 10.54 -8.53 -10.09
C ARG A 161 10.29 -7.15 -9.49
N LEU A 162 9.03 -6.74 -9.37
CA LEU A 162 8.67 -5.47 -8.74
C LEU A 162 9.12 -5.44 -7.27
N ARG A 163 8.86 -6.50 -6.50
CA ARG A 163 9.33 -6.62 -5.11
C ARG A 163 10.85 -6.49 -5.04
N ALA A 164 11.59 -7.25 -5.84
CA ALA A 164 13.05 -7.17 -5.86
C ALA A 164 13.55 -5.76 -6.19
N ARG A 165 12.92 -5.08 -7.16
CA ARG A 165 13.23 -3.69 -7.51
C ARG A 165 12.98 -2.74 -6.34
N LEU A 166 11.83 -2.85 -5.66
CA LEU A 166 11.51 -2.01 -4.50
C LEU A 166 12.49 -2.21 -3.35
N HIS A 167 12.92 -3.45 -3.07
CA HIS A 167 13.97 -3.70 -2.08
C HIS A 167 15.28 -2.99 -2.45
N ALA A 168 15.69 -3.07 -3.73
CA ALA A 168 16.89 -2.37 -4.20
C ALA A 168 16.78 -0.84 -4.08
N GLU A 169 15.65 -0.25 -4.47
CA GLU A 169 15.41 1.20 -4.35
C GLU A 169 15.44 1.70 -2.90
N LEU A 170 14.95 0.86 -1.98
CA LEU A 170 14.88 1.15 -0.54
C LEU A 170 16.18 0.80 0.21
N GLY A 171 17.15 0.15 -0.43
CA GLY A 171 18.37 -0.34 0.24
C GLY A 171 18.09 -1.46 1.25
N LEU A 172 17.02 -2.23 1.04
CA LEU A 172 16.65 -3.36 1.88
C LEU A 172 17.39 -4.63 1.42
N PRO A 173 17.64 -5.59 2.33
CA PRO A 173 18.18 -6.89 1.93
C PRO A 173 17.26 -7.53 0.90
N ALA A 174 17.84 -8.31 -0.04
CA ALA A 174 17.07 -8.99 -1.05
C ALA A 174 15.94 -9.81 -0.40
N PRO A 175 14.72 -9.82 -0.99
CA PRO A 175 13.62 -10.58 -0.42
C PRO A 175 14.05 -12.05 -0.37
N VAL A 176 13.98 -12.65 0.83
CA VAL A 176 14.16 -14.10 0.97
C VAL A 176 13.07 -14.77 0.16
N SER A 177 13.46 -15.41 -0.94
CA SER A 177 12.52 -16.15 -1.77
C SER A 177 11.90 -17.22 -0.89
N ALA A 178 10.58 -17.21 -0.70
CA ALA A 178 9.89 -18.38 -0.18
C ALA A 178 10.27 -19.58 -1.09
N PRO A 179 10.55 -20.77 -0.53
CA PRO A 179 10.84 -21.93 -1.35
C PRO A 179 9.68 -22.11 -2.33
N ALA A 180 10.01 -22.25 -3.61
CA ALA A 180 9.03 -22.65 -4.61
C ALA A 180 8.39 -23.94 -4.08
N THR A 181 7.10 -23.88 -3.75
CA THR A 181 6.35 -25.04 -3.31
C THR A 181 6.50 -26.10 -4.40
N ALA A 182 7.29 -27.14 -4.12
CA ALA A 182 7.31 -28.34 -4.94
C ALA A 182 5.86 -28.84 -5.05
N PRO A 183 5.42 -29.36 -6.21
CA PRO A 183 4.07 -29.88 -6.33
C PRO A 183 3.92 -31.01 -5.31
N VAL A 184 3.01 -30.83 -4.34
CA VAL A 184 2.53 -31.93 -3.52
C VAL A 184 1.79 -32.86 -4.47
N LEU A 185 2.43 -33.96 -4.84
CA LEU A 185 1.79 -35.05 -5.53
C LEU A 185 0.72 -35.62 -4.59
N VAL A 186 -0.55 -35.25 -4.81
CA VAL A 186 -1.67 -35.93 -4.19
C VAL A 186 -1.73 -37.32 -4.81
N ALA A 187 -1.11 -38.30 -4.15
CA ALA A 187 -1.34 -39.70 -4.45
C ALA A 187 -2.79 -40.02 -4.06
N ALA A 188 -3.65 -40.10 -5.08
CA ALA A 188 -4.99 -40.64 -4.95
C ALA A 188 -4.88 -42.13 -4.59
N PHE A 189 -5.14 -42.48 -3.33
CA PHE A 189 -5.51 -43.85 -2.98
C PHE A 189 -6.98 -44.03 -3.34
N ALA A 190 -7.19 -44.57 -4.54
CA ALA A 190 -8.48 -45.05 -4.98
C ALA A 190 -8.94 -46.20 -4.08
N SER A 191 -10.17 -46.03 -3.59
CA SER A 191 -11.02 -47.06 -3.00
C SER A 191 -11.07 -48.32 -3.88
N SER A 192 -10.89 -49.49 -3.28
CA SER A 192 -11.37 -50.75 -3.85
C SER A 192 -12.28 -51.44 -2.84
N ALA A 193 -13.59 -51.32 -3.09
CA ALA A 193 -14.62 -52.21 -2.56
C ALA A 193 -14.33 -53.67 -3.00
N GLY A 194 -14.67 -54.63 -2.13
CA GLY A 194 -14.36 -56.06 -2.29
C GLY A 194 -15.12 -56.78 -3.41
N PRO A 195 -15.06 -58.13 -3.41
CA PRO A 195 -16.31 -58.84 -3.20
C PRO A 195 -16.22 -60.07 -2.27
N ARG A 196 -17.42 -60.49 -1.85
CA ARG A 196 -17.78 -61.62 -0.99
C ARG A 196 -17.51 -63.00 -1.61
N MET A 197 -17.51 -63.98 -0.70
CA MET A 197 -17.93 -65.40 -0.80
C MET A 197 -16.95 -66.43 -1.40
N ALA A 198 -16.57 -67.43 -0.59
CA ALA A 198 -17.22 -68.75 -0.58
C ALA A 198 -16.67 -69.66 0.55
N ARG A 199 -17.59 -70.29 1.29
CA ARG A 199 -17.38 -71.53 2.07
C ARG A 199 -17.35 -72.70 1.08
N PRO A 200 -16.66 -73.83 1.36
CA PRO A 200 -17.39 -74.94 2.01
C PRO A 200 -16.54 -75.83 2.96
N LEU A 201 -17.29 -76.69 3.68
CA LEU A 201 -16.99 -78.01 4.33
C LEU A 201 -15.53 -78.48 4.36
N GLY A 202 -14.95 -79.06 5.42
CA GLY A 202 -15.46 -79.86 6.54
C GLY A 202 -14.55 -81.10 6.70
N LYS A 203 -14.37 -81.61 7.94
CA LYS A 203 -13.72 -82.89 8.34
C LYS A 203 -12.18 -82.97 8.23
N ASP A 204 -11.40 -83.61 9.11
CA ASP A 204 -11.58 -84.68 10.11
C ASP A 204 -10.53 -84.55 11.24
N ASP A 205 -10.81 -85.23 12.37
CA ASP A 205 -10.01 -85.57 13.58
C ASP A 205 -9.71 -84.51 14.66
#